data_AF-A0A816XZD5-F1
#
_entry.id   AF-A0A816XZD5-F1
#
_cell.length_a   1.000
_cell.length_b   1.000
_cell.length_c   1.000
_cell.angle_alpha   90.00
_cell.angle_beta   90.00
_cell.angle_gamma   90.00
#
_symmetry.space_group_name_H-M   'P 1'
#
loop_
_entity.id
_entity.type
_entity.pdbx_description
1 polymer ?
#
loop_
_entity_poly.entity_id
_entity_poly.type
_entity_poly.pdbx_seq_one_letter_code
_entity_poly.pdbx_strand_id
1 'polypeptide(L)'
;MIKLDMKIWQNLTNNQSHRKIPRCIHQIWIPSRTNEKMHDNFRIATNACIELHPKYTYKLWTDKEILILLKTHYSWFLPTYEKYGYDMQRIDAMKYVLLFHFGGIYIDLDIKCKIPDLITSMLPTDKRNFEPDIIFHMGAEGISANTDIMAAKQFHPFFKLAISQLKNANRWFYLYHLTIILSAGPTFLYDIC
;
A
#
# COMPACT_ATOMS: atom_id res chain seq x y z
N MET A 1 17.30 -16.05 9.24
CA MET A 1 15.86 -16.35 9.31
C MET A 1 14.97 -15.40 8.48
N ILE A 2 15.31 -14.09 8.32
CA ILE A 2 14.42 -13.11 7.65
C ILE A 2 14.48 -13.12 6.11
N LYS A 3 15.62 -13.50 5.49
CA LYS A 3 15.70 -13.70 4.02
C LYS A 3 14.75 -14.78 3.50
N LEU A 4 14.28 -15.68 4.37
CA LEU A 4 13.38 -16.75 3.99
C LEU A 4 11.97 -16.21 3.70
N ASP A 5 11.49 -15.23 4.48
CA ASP A 5 10.12 -14.73 4.40
C ASP A 5 9.88 -13.89 3.13
N MET A 6 10.81 -12.99 2.75
CA MET A 6 10.67 -12.23 1.49
C MET A 6 10.76 -13.14 0.25
N LYS A 7 11.60 -14.18 0.27
CA LYS A 7 11.66 -15.16 -0.84
C LYS A 7 10.36 -15.95 -0.96
N ILE A 8 9.75 -16.32 0.17
CA ILE A 8 8.45 -17.00 0.18
C ILE A 8 7.39 -16.07 -0.41
N TRP A 9 7.36 -14.80 -0.02
CA TRP A 9 6.43 -13.81 -0.58
C TRP A 9 6.65 -13.53 -2.07
N GLN A 10 7.90 -13.45 -2.51
CA GLN A 10 8.23 -13.36 -3.94
C GLN A 10 7.79 -14.60 -4.70
N ASN A 11 7.94 -15.80 -4.15
CA ASN A 11 7.47 -17.03 -4.79
C ASN A 11 5.94 -17.12 -4.83
N LEU A 12 5.25 -16.70 -3.77
CA LEU A 12 3.78 -16.66 -3.71
C LEU A 12 3.20 -15.68 -4.71
N THR A 13 3.84 -14.52 -4.90
CA THR A 13 3.43 -13.51 -5.88
C THR A 13 3.81 -13.90 -7.31
N ASN A 14 5.00 -14.48 -7.54
CA ASN A 14 5.43 -14.97 -8.86
C ASN A 14 4.58 -16.13 -9.39
N ASN A 15 4.04 -16.99 -8.51
CA ASN A 15 3.10 -18.03 -8.91
C ASN A 15 1.72 -17.47 -9.34
N GLN A 16 1.45 -16.20 -9.06
CA GLN A 16 0.29 -15.50 -9.60
C GLN A 16 0.69 -14.80 -10.89
N SER A 17 -0.13 -14.93 -11.93
CA SER A 17 0.14 -14.35 -13.24
C SER A 17 0.37 -12.82 -13.12
N HIS A 18 1.56 -12.34 -13.50
CA HIS A 18 1.88 -10.90 -13.62
C HIS A 18 0.92 -10.11 -14.53
N ARG A 19 0.05 -10.79 -15.28
CA ARG A 19 -0.96 -10.19 -16.16
C ARG A 19 -2.24 -9.75 -15.44
N LYS A 20 -2.39 -10.00 -14.14
CA LYS A 20 -3.58 -9.64 -13.35
C LYS A 20 -3.17 -9.13 -11.97
N ILE A 21 -4.10 -8.47 -11.26
CA ILE A 21 -3.92 -8.10 -9.86
C ILE A 21 -3.82 -9.36 -9.00
N PRO A 22 -2.70 -9.56 -8.28
CA PRO A 22 -2.57 -10.67 -7.34
C PRO A 22 -3.61 -10.64 -6.21
N ARG A 23 -4.04 -11.81 -5.75
CA ARG A 23 -4.86 -12.00 -4.54
C ARG A 23 -3.97 -12.02 -3.30
N CYS A 24 -3.32 -10.89 -3.04
CA CYS A 24 -2.56 -10.63 -1.82
C CYS A 24 -3.00 -9.33 -1.17
N ILE A 25 -3.24 -9.37 0.14
CA ILE A 25 -3.61 -8.22 0.95
C ILE A 25 -2.36 -7.73 1.69
N HIS A 26 -2.09 -6.44 1.58
CA HIS A 26 -1.02 -5.74 2.27
C HIS A 26 -1.61 -4.72 3.24
N GLN A 27 -1.20 -4.81 4.50
CA GLN A 27 -1.44 -3.76 5.50
C GLN A 27 -0.11 -3.38 6.12
N ILE A 28 0.03 -2.15 6.63
CA ILE A 28 1.29 -1.65 7.19
C ILE A 28 1.07 -1.28 8.66
N TRP A 29 1.94 -1.77 9.54
CA TRP A 29 1.98 -1.39 10.95
C TRP A 29 3.42 -1.10 11.38
N ILE A 30 3.71 0.17 11.72
CA ILE A 30 5.07 0.63 12.07
C ILE A 30 5.08 1.10 13.54
N PRO A 31 5.10 0.17 14.51
CA PRO A 31 5.06 0.54 15.93
C PRO A 31 6.40 1.07 16.45
N SER A 32 7.51 0.83 15.75
CA SER A 32 8.87 1.08 16.26
C SER A 32 9.19 2.56 16.48
N ARG A 33 8.38 3.47 15.94
CA ARG A 33 8.57 4.92 16.07
C ARG A 33 7.69 5.55 17.14
N THR A 34 6.63 4.86 17.59
CA THR A 34 5.75 5.28 18.70
C THR A 34 5.86 4.37 19.94
N ASN A 35 6.45 3.18 19.81
CA ASN A 35 6.42 2.09 20.81
C ASN A 35 5.01 1.68 21.25
N GLU A 36 3.99 2.00 20.46
CA GLU A 36 2.60 1.72 20.79
C GLU A 36 2.20 0.30 20.39
N LYS A 37 1.34 -0.30 21.21
CA LYS A 37 0.66 -1.53 20.84
C LYS A 37 -0.41 -1.21 19.80
N MET A 38 -0.58 -2.10 18.82
CA MET A 38 -1.65 -1.96 17.84
C MET A 38 -3.00 -1.92 18.55
N HIS A 39 -3.80 -0.90 18.26
CA HIS A 39 -5.11 -0.72 18.85
C HIS A 39 -6.04 -1.88 18.47
N ASP A 40 -6.93 -2.29 19.38
CA ASP A 40 -7.78 -3.47 19.18
C ASP A 40 -8.71 -3.31 17.97
N ASN A 41 -9.16 -2.09 17.67
CA ASN A 41 -9.98 -1.84 16.47
C ASN A 41 -9.25 -2.22 15.17
N PHE A 42 -7.93 -1.96 15.08
CA PHE A 42 -7.14 -2.35 13.92
C PHE A 42 -6.98 -3.86 13.84
N ARG A 43 -6.79 -4.55 14.99
CA ARG A 43 -6.77 -6.02 15.05
C ARG A 43 -8.08 -6.62 14.58
N ILE A 44 -9.20 -6.06 15.05
CA ILE A 44 -10.55 -6.53 14.68
C ILE A 44 -10.82 -6.31 13.18
N ALA A 45 -10.47 -5.15 12.64
CA ALA A 45 -10.64 -4.85 11.22
C ALA A 45 -9.76 -5.75 10.34
N THR A 46 -8.48 -5.90 10.70
CA THR A 46 -7.52 -6.81 10.07
C THR A 46 -8.03 -8.24 10.04
N ASN A 47 -8.45 -8.78 11.19
CA ASN A 47 -8.94 -10.16 11.27
C ASN A 47 -10.19 -10.37 10.42
N ALA A 48 -11.11 -9.40 10.39
CA ALA A 48 -12.29 -9.47 9.52
C ALA A 48 -11.90 -9.57 8.03
N CYS A 49 -10.84 -8.87 7.60
CA CYS A 49 -10.32 -9.01 6.25
C CYS A 49 -9.69 -10.38 5.98
N ILE A 50 -8.89 -10.92 6.92
CA ILE A 50 -8.25 -12.23 6.77
C ILE A 50 -9.31 -13.34 6.69
N GLU A 51 -10.26 -13.35 7.62
CA GLU A 51 -11.31 -14.37 7.73
C GLU A 51 -12.23 -14.39 6.51
N LEU A 52 -12.55 -13.21 5.97
CA LEU A 52 -13.42 -13.09 4.80
C LEU A 52 -12.74 -13.51 3.49
N HIS A 53 -11.41 -13.53 3.46
CA HIS A 53 -10.62 -13.78 2.26
C HIS A 53 -9.63 -14.95 2.43
N PRO A 54 -10.10 -16.18 2.75
CA PRO A 54 -9.21 -17.32 3.06
C PRO A 54 -8.34 -17.78 1.87
N LYS A 55 -8.69 -17.36 0.65
CA LYS A 55 -7.92 -17.64 -0.58
C LYS A 55 -6.87 -16.57 -0.89
N TYR A 56 -6.86 -15.45 -0.17
CA TYR A 56 -5.89 -14.40 -0.34
C TYR A 56 -4.70 -14.66 0.58
N THR A 57 -3.51 -14.34 0.08
CA THR A 57 -2.34 -14.26 0.97
C THR A 57 -2.41 -12.95 1.72
N TYR A 58 -2.02 -12.94 3.00
CA TYR A 58 -2.08 -11.75 3.84
C TYR A 58 -0.71 -11.41 4.42
N LYS A 59 -0.28 -10.15 4.30
CA LYS A 59 0.93 -9.63 4.95
C LYS A 59 0.65 -8.35 5.71
N LEU A 60 0.97 -8.38 7.00
CA LEU A 60 1.20 -7.18 7.80
C LEU A 60 2.69 -6.81 7.69
N TRP A 61 2.98 -5.64 7.13
CA TRP A 61 4.33 -5.13 6.95
C TRP A 61 4.76 -4.30 8.16
N THR A 62 5.82 -4.74 8.80
CA THR A 62 6.46 -4.04 9.91
C THR A 62 7.58 -3.13 9.44
N ASP A 63 7.97 -2.16 10.28
CA ASP A 63 9.14 -1.30 10.05
C ASP A 63 10.39 -2.09 9.65
N LYS A 64 10.66 -3.19 10.35
CA LYS A 64 11.80 -4.07 10.09
C LYS A 64 11.74 -4.68 8.69
N GLU A 65 10.57 -5.15 8.26
CA GLU A 65 10.38 -5.77 6.95
C GLU A 65 10.46 -4.73 5.83
N ILE A 66 9.89 -3.55 6.05
CA ILE A 66 10.01 -2.40 5.13
C ILE A 66 11.48 -2.02 4.96
N LEU A 67 12.24 -1.86 6.04
CA LEU A 67 13.67 -1.53 5.96
C LEU A 67 14.46 -2.59 5.20
N ILE A 68 14.13 -3.88 5.35
CA ILE A 68 14.77 -4.96 4.61
C ILE A 68 14.41 -4.90 3.12
N LEU A 69 13.15 -4.67 2.79
CA LEU A 69 12.69 -4.50 1.41
C LEU A 69 13.41 -3.33 0.74
N LEU A 70 13.45 -2.17 1.42
CA LEU A 70 14.11 -0.97 0.92
C LEU A 70 15.62 -1.17 0.74
N LYS A 71 16.32 -1.72 1.74
CA LYS A 71 17.77 -1.99 1.62
C LYS A 71 18.11 -2.96 0.50
N THR A 72 17.22 -3.92 0.23
CA THR A 72 17.46 -4.97 -0.77
C THR A 72 17.13 -4.50 -2.19
N HIS A 73 16.04 -3.76 -2.38
CA HIS A 73 15.48 -3.47 -3.71
C HIS A 73 15.36 -1.99 -4.06
N TYR A 74 15.36 -1.10 -3.06
CA TYR A 74 15.13 0.33 -3.23
C TYR A 74 16.13 1.17 -2.42
N SER A 75 17.41 0.76 -2.41
CA SER A 75 18.46 1.44 -1.64
C SER A 75 18.62 2.91 -2.03
N TRP A 76 18.29 3.25 -3.27
CA TRP A 76 18.24 4.63 -3.78
C TRP A 76 17.13 5.49 -3.14
N PHE A 77 16.03 4.88 -2.69
CA PHE A 77 14.90 5.55 -2.07
C PHE A 77 15.01 5.63 -0.54
N LEU A 78 15.78 4.71 0.07
CA LEU A 78 15.95 4.63 1.52
C LEU A 78 16.30 5.98 2.19
N PRO A 79 17.21 6.84 1.64
CA PRO A 79 17.49 8.14 2.25
C PRO A 79 16.28 9.09 2.28
N THR A 80 15.38 9.00 1.28
CA THR A 80 14.13 9.77 1.29
C THR A 80 13.18 9.24 2.35
N TYR A 81 13.03 7.91 2.42
CA TYR A 81 12.19 7.23 3.41
C TYR A 81 12.59 7.58 4.86
N GLU A 82 13.89 7.58 5.15
CA GLU A 82 14.41 7.91 6.48
C GLU A 82 14.20 9.40 6.83
N LYS A 83 14.16 10.28 5.81
CA LYS A 83 13.95 11.73 5.97
C LYS A 83 12.51 12.16 6.17
N TYR A 84 11.52 11.30 5.95
CA TYR A 84 10.14 11.66 6.30
C TYR A 84 10.07 12.07 7.77
N GLY A 85 9.25 13.06 8.11
CA GLY A 85 9.08 13.51 9.50
C GLY A 85 8.10 12.61 10.24
N TYR A 86 7.06 12.16 9.54
CA TYR A 86 5.91 11.47 10.14
C TYR A 86 5.77 10.03 9.65
N ASP A 87 5.24 9.17 10.52
CA ASP A 87 4.98 7.76 10.18
C ASP A 87 3.96 7.61 9.08
N MET A 88 2.95 8.48 9.03
CA MET A 88 1.97 8.46 7.95
C MET A 88 2.61 8.68 6.58
N GLN A 89 3.60 9.57 6.45
CA GLN A 89 4.32 9.73 5.17
C GLN A 89 5.04 8.46 4.75
N ARG A 90 5.61 7.72 5.72
CA ARG A 90 6.29 6.44 5.47
C ARG A 90 5.30 5.36 5.07
N ILE A 91 4.16 5.29 5.75
CA ILE A 91 3.08 4.36 5.44
C ILE A 91 2.61 4.64 4.01
N ASP A 92 2.23 5.88 3.70
CA ASP A 92 1.74 6.29 2.38
C ASP A 92 2.73 5.99 1.26
N ALA A 93 4.00 6.36 1.42
CA ALA A 93 5.06 6.03 0.46
C ALA A 93 5.20 4.51 0.24
N MET A 94 5.08 3.72 1.31
CA MET A 94 5.21 2.28 1.22
C MET A 94 4.01 1.60 0.59
N LYS A 95 2.79 2.19 0.63
CA LYS A 95 1.64 1.70 -0.14
C LYS A 95 2.03 1.51 -1.61
N TYR A 96 2.70 2.52 -2.19
CA TYR A 96 3.13 2.52 -3.59
C TYR A 96 4.25 1.51 -3.85
N VAL A 97 5.25 1.46 -2.98
CA VAL A 97 6.37 0.51 -3.11
C VAL A 97 5.87 -0.93 -3.06
N LEU A 98 4.95 -1.25 -2.15
CA LEU A 98 4.38 -2.59 -2.02
C LEU A 98 3.56 -2.97 -3.25
N LEU A 99 2.65 -2.10 -3.70
CA LEU A 99 1.84 -2.35 -4.89
C LEU A 99 2.70 -2.45 -6.16
N PHE A 100 3.75 -1.65 -6.30
CA PHE A 100 4.69 -1.80 -7.41
C PHE A 100 5.48 -3.10 -7.32
N HIS A 101 6.03 -3.44 -6.15
CA HIS A 101 6.94 -4.57 -6.01
C HIS A 101 6.23 -5.91 -6.02
N PHE A 102 5.04 -6.02 -5.44
CA PHE A 102 4.31 -7.28 -5.26
C PHE A 102 3.00 -7.33 -6.05
N GLY A 103 2.48 -6.18 -6.51
CA GLY A 103 1.08 -6.07 -6.91
C GLY A 103 0.18 -6.18 -5.69
N GLY A 104 -1.04 -6.62 -5.92
CA GLY A 104 -1.97 -6.99 -4.86
C GLY A 104 -2.97 -5.90 -4.55
N ILE A 105 -3.49 -5.96 -3.33
CA ILE A 105 -4.41 -4.99 -2.77
C ILE A 105 -3.82 -4.47 -1.46
N TYR A 106 -3.64 -3.17 -1.39
CA TYR A 106 -3.35 -2.46 -0.15
C TYR A 106 -4.66 -2.07 0.54
N ILE A 107 -4.72 -2.21 1.86
CA ILE A 107 -5.86 -1.82 2.70
C ILE A 107 -5.33 -1.17 3.99
N ASP A 108 -5.83 0.01 4.36
CA ASP A 108 -5.51 0.63 5.65
C ASP A 108 -6.00 -0.24 6.84
N LEU A 109 -5.34 -0.09 8.00
CA LEU A 109 -5.57 -0.95 9.17
C LEU A 109 -6.95 -0.77 9.82
N ASP A 110 -7.61 0.36 9.58
CA ASP A 110 -8.92 0.71 10.10
C ASP A 110 -10.08 0.31 9.17
N ILE A 111 -9.78 -0.23 7.98
CA ILE A 111 -10.78 -0.70 7.04
C ILE A 111 -11.19 -2.13 7.38
N LYS A 112 -12.46 -2.28 7.81
CA LYS A 112 -13.08 -3.59 8.06
C LYS A 112 -13.72 -4.13 6.78
N CYS A 113 -13.20 -5.22 6.25
CA CYS A 113 -13.79 -5.90 5.11
C CYS A 113 -15.19 -6.47 5.42
N LYS A 114 -16.12 -6.29 4.48
CA LYS A 114 -17.52 -6.77 4.58
C LYS A 114 -17.99 -7.55 3.35
N ILE A 115 -17.20 -7.56 2.27
CA ILE A 115 -17.55 -8.17 0.99
C ILE A 115 -16.44 -9.18 0.62
N PRO A 116 -16.77 -10.42 0.21
CA PRO A 116 -15.77 -11.45 -0.11
C PRO A 116 -14.98 -11.25 -1.41
N ASP A 117 -15.57 -10.58 -2.40
CA ASP A 117 -14.90 -10.32 -3.68
C ASP A 117 -14.36 -8.89 -3.73
N LEU A 118 -13.16 -8.71 -3.18
CA LEU A 118 -12.56 -7.39 -3.02
C LEU A 118 -12.35 -6.68 -4.36
N ILE A 119 -11.74 -7.34 -5.35
CA ILE A 119 -11.42 -6.75 -6.66
C ILE A 119 -12.70 -6.32 -7.39
N THR A 120 -13.68 -7.21 -7.51
CA THR A 120 -14.94 -6.88 -8.21
C THR A 120 -15.72 -5.79 -7.48
N SER A 121 -15.65 -5.76 -6.14
CA SER A 121 -16.34 -4.74 -5.33
C SER A 121 -15.76 -3.33 -5.54
N MET A 122 -14.48 -3.24 -5.92
CA MET A 122 -13.82 -1.97 -6.25
C MET A 122 -14.12 -1.48 -7.67
N LEU A 123 -14.78 -2.28 -8.52
CA LEU A 123 -15.08 -1.92 -9.90
C LEU A 123 -16.48 -1.29 -10.04
N PRO A 124 -16.63 -0.28 -10.92
CA PRO A 124 -17.94 0.15 -11.40
C PRO A 124 -18.77 -1.03 -11.92
N THR A 125 -20.09 -1.00 -11.71
CA THR A 125 -20.97 -2.14 -12.04
C THR A 125 -20.89 -2.54 -13.52
N ASP A 126 -20.72 -1.57 -14.42
CA ASP A 126 -20.55 -1.76 -15.87
C ASP A 126 -19.18 -2.35 -16.26
N LYS A 127 -18.20 -2.34 -15.35
CA LYS A 127 -16.83 -2.82 -15.57
C LYS A 127 -16.49 -4.10 -14.82
N ARG A 128 -17.45 -4.76 -14.17
CA ARG A 128 -17.20 -6.00 -13.40
C ARG A 128 -16.72 -7.19 -14.22
N ASN A 129 -16.92 -7.17 -15.54
CA ASN A 129 -16.42 -8.19 -16.46
C ASN A 129 -15.02 -7.88 -17.02
N PHE A 130 -14.42 -6.75 -16.64
CA PHE A 130 -13.07 -6.36 -17.06
C PHE A 130 -12.02 -6.87 -16.06
N GLU A 131 -10.82 -7.17 -16.55
CA GLU A 131 -9.67 -7.49 -15.70
C GLU A 131 -8.78 -6.25 -15.59
N PRO A 132 -8.91 -5.44 -14.52
CA PRO A 132 -8.14 -4.22 -14.36
C PRO A 132 -6.67 -4.53 -14.06
N ASP A 133 -5.80 -3.65 -14.55
CA ASP A 133 -4.37 -3.64 -14.20
C ASP A 133 -4.08 -2.78 -12.94
N ILE A 134 -4.96 -1.82 -12.63
CA ILE A 134 -4.89 -0.93 -11.48
C ILE A 134 -6.29 -0.48 -11.07
N ILE A 135 -6.52 -0.31 -9.78
CA ILE A 135 -7.77 0.20 -9.20
C ILE A 135 -7.44 1.10 -8.02
N PHE A 136 -7.90 2.34 -8.07
CA PHE A 136 -8.04 3.24 -6.93
C PHE A 136 -9.14 4.24 -7.28
N HIS A 137 -9.76 4.83 -6.28
CA HIS A 137 -10.90 5.75 -6.47
C HIS A 137 -10.49 7.17 -6.19
N MET A 138 -11.29 8.11 -6.68
CA MET A 138 -11.23 9.50 -6.26
C MET A 138 -11.85 9.64 -4.86
N GLY A 139 -11.27 10.52 -4.04
CA GLY A 139 -11.86 10.94 -2.77
C GLY A 139 -13.20 11.66 -2.98
N ALA A 140 -13.97 11.83 -1.89
CA ALA A 140 -15.37 12.29 -1.92
C ALA A 140 -15.61 13.62 -2.66
N GLU A 141 -14.58 14.46 -2.82
CA GLU A 141 -14.65 15.76 -3.49
C GLU A 141 -13.90 15.82 -4.83
N GLY A 142 -13.30 14.72 -5.29
CA GLY A 142 -12.60 14.68 -6.58
C GLY A 142 -11.27 15.45 -6.63
N ILE A 143 -10.80 15.98 -5.49
CA ILE A 143 -9.54 16.75 -5.35
C ILE A 143 -8.39 15.93 -4.75
N SER A 144 -8.61 14.64 -4.52
CA SER A 144 -7.61 13.72 -3.95
C SER A 144 -7.90 12.28 -4.39
N ALA A 145 -6.91 11.40 -4.31
CA ALA A 145 -7.10 9.97 -4.49
C ALA A 145 -7.49 9.32 -3.15
N ASN A 146 -8.37 8.32 -3.17
CA ASN A 146 -8.52 7.42 -2.02
C ASN A 146 -7.30 6.49 -1.97
N THR A 147 -6.56 6.56 -0.86
CA THR A 147 -5.38 5.73 -0.61
C THR A 147 -5.60 4.70 0.48
N ASP A 148 -6.84 4.54 0.94
CA ASP A 148 -7.21 3.63 2.02
C ASP A 148 -7.38 2.23 1.47
N ILE A 149 -7.79 2.11 0.21
CA ILE A 149 -7.79 0.86 -0.54
C ILE A 149 -7.35 1.10 -1.99
N MET A 150 -6.36 0.34 -2.42
CA MET A 150 -5.82 0.41 -3.78
C MET A 150 -5.39 -0.98 -4.24
N ALA A 151 -5.46 -1.25 -5.53
CA ALA A 151 -5.05 -2.52 -6.10
C ALA A 151 -4.26 -2.32 -7.40
N ALA A 152 -3.27 -3.17 -7.66
CA ALA A 152 -2.58 -3.16 -8.94
C ALA A 152 -1.92 -4.50 -9.27
N LYS A 153 -1.67 -4.71 -10.55
CA LYS A 153 -0.72 -5.71 -11.01
C LYS A 153 0.68 -5.29 -10.57
N GLN A 154 1.52 -6.30 -10.40
CA GLN A 154 2.93 -6.08 -10.12
C GLN A 154 3.59 -5.27 -11.24
N PHE A 155 4.51 -4.39 -10.86
CA PHE A 155 5.26 -3.51 -11.75
C PHE A 155 4.42 -2.54 -12.59
N HIS A 156 3.21 -2.18 -12.13
CA HIS A 156 2.38 -1.22 -12.84
C HIS A 156 3.12 0.12 -13.03
N PRO A 157 3.18 0.70 -14.26
CA PRO A 157 3.94 1.92 -14.55
C PRO A 157 3.55 3.13 -13.70
N PHE A 158 2.27 3.23 -13.32
CA PHE A 158 1.78 4.30 -12.44
C PHE A 158 2.50 4.33 -11.09
N PHE A 159 2.60 3.19 -10.39
CA PHE A 159 3.30 3.19 -9.10
C PHE A 159 4.81 3.32 -9.26
N LYS A 160 5.39 2.91 -10.40
CA LYS A 160 6.79 3.26 -10.72
C LYS A 160 7.00 4.77 -10.78
N LEU A 161 6.10 5.47 -11.47
CA LEU A 161 6.12 6.93 -11.57
C LEU A 161 5.94 7.55 -10.19
N ALA A 162 4.93 7.14 -9.42
CA ALA A 162 4.68 7.63 -8.08
C ALA A 162 5.93 7.50 -7.19
N ILE A 163 6.53 6.31 -7.12
CA ILE A 163 7.73 6.08 -6.29
C ILE A 163 8.91 6.98 -6.73
N SER A 164 9.08 7.20 -8.04
CA SER A 164 10.14 8.07 -8.55
C SER A 164 9.98 9.55 -8.16
N GLN A 165 8.73 9.99 -7.96
CA GLN A 165 8.40 11.38 -7.62
C GLN A 165 8.41 11.67 -6.11
N LEU A 166 8.36 10.64 -5.26
CA LEU A 166 8.35 10.79 -3.79
C LEU A 166 9.50 11.65 -3.25
N LYS A 167 10.70 11.55 -3.84
CA LYS A 167 11.84 12.37 -3.44
C LYS A 167 11.60 13.87 -3.70
N ASN A 168 10.98 14.20 -4.83
CA ASN A 168 10.71 15.58 -5.24
C ASN A 168 9.53 16.18 -4.47
N ALA A 169 8.57 15.34 -4.09
CA ALA A 169 7.40 15.71 -3.30
C ALA A 169 7.67 15.80 -1.79
N ASN A 170 8.77 15.21 -1.28
CA ASN A 170 9.13 15.29 0.14
C ASN A 170 9.49 16.73 0.56
N ARG A 171 8.46 17.50 0.90
CA ARG A 171 8.53 18.89 1.33
C ARG A 171 7.94 19.01 2.73
N TRP A 172 8.58 19.82 3.55
CA TRP A 172 8.06 20.16 4.86
C TRP A 172 7.14 21.38 4.76
N PHE A 173 5.91 21.22 5.21
CA PHE A 173 4.97 22.31 5.40
C PHE A 173 4.78 22.52 6.91
N TYR A 174 4.59 23.77 7.34
CA TYR A 174 4.40 24.07 8.76
C TYR A 174 3.17 23.35 9.36
N LEU A 175 2.19 23.02 8.51
CA LEU A 175 1.00 22.26 8.90
C LEU A 175 1.22 20.75 8.72
N TYR A 176 1.03 20.00 9.81
CA TYR A 176 1.15 18.54 9.88
C TYR A 176 0.40 17.83 8.74
N HIS A 177 -0.90 18.14 8.57
CA HIS A 177 -1.73 17.48 7.58
C HIS A 177 -1.28 17.76 6.14
N LEU A 178 -0.89 19.00 5.83
CA LEU A 178 -0.40 19.36 4.50
C LEU A 178 0.91 18.63 4.15
N THR A 179 1.80 18.49 5.13
CA THR A 179 3.03 17.71 4.97
C THR A 179 2.74 16.28 4.58
N ILE A 180 1.75 15.63 5.19
CA ILE A 180 1.41 14.24 4.87
C ILE A 180 0.76 14.14 3.48
N ILE A 181 -0.35 14.84 3.26
CA ILE A 181 -1.18 14.63 2.07
C ILE A 181 -0.49 15.04 0.76
N LEU A 182 0.41 16.04 0.80
CA LEU A 182 1.11 16.56 -0.40
C LEU A 182 2.44 15.87 -0.69
N SER A 183 3.07 15.22 0.30
CA SER A 183 4.40 14.63 0.09
C SER A 183 4.36 13.18 -0.38
N ALA A 184 3.40 12.42 0.13
CA ALA A 184 3.25 11.01 -0.17
C ALA A 184 1.79 10.53 -0.10
N GLY A 185 0.85 11.33 0.42
CA GLY A 185 -0.52 10.90 0.66
C GLY A 185 -1.51 11.12 -0.51
N PRO A 186 -2.81 11.23 -0.20
CA PRO A 186 -3.91 11.34 -1.17
C PRO A 186 -3.75 12.38 -2.28
N THR A 187 -3.30 13.59 -1.95
CA THR A 187 -3.15 14.68 -2.92
C THR A 187 -1.92 14.48 -3.78
N PHE A 188 -0.82 13.98 -3.21
CA PHE A 188 0.36 13.59 -3.98
C PHE A 188 0.03 12.56 -5.06
N LEU A 189 -0.73 11.52 -4.73
CA LEU A 189 -1.09 10.49 -5.71
C LEU A 189 -2.02 11.04 -6.80
N TYR A 190 -2.93 11.92 -6.42
CA TYR A 190 -3.81 12.61 -7.36
C TYR A 190 -3.03 13.47 -8.36
N ASP A 191 -2.03 14.23 -7.90
CA ASP A 191 -1.20 15.09 -8.76
C ASP A 191 -0.36 14.30 -9.79
N ILE A 192 -0.24 12.97 -9.62
CA ILE A 192 0.46 12.06 -10.53
C ILE A 192 -0.48 11.41 -11.56
N CYS A 193 -1.80 11.49 -11.36
CA CYS A 193 -2.82 10.93 -12.25
C CYS A 193 -2.96 11.75 -13.53
#